data_AF-A0A0P1A9Y0-F1
#
_entry.id   AF-A0A0P1A9Y0-F1
#
_cell.length_a   1.000
_cell.length_b   1.000
_cell.length_c   1.000
_cell.angle_alpha   90.00
_cell.angle_beta   90.00
_cell.angle_gamma   90.00
#
_symmetry.space_group_name_H-M   'P 1'
#
loop_
_entity.id
_entity.type
_entity.pdbx_description
1 polymer ?
#
loop_
_entity_poly.entity_id
_entity_poly.type
_entity_poly.pdbx_seq_one_letter_code
_entity_poly.pdbx_strand_id
1 'polypeptide(L)'
;MNNPIMTSVPTEGVATPRFLGVAIAVACWSVVWVLLLNIVPAGSRGRNHIITLNATHGVVSTISSAFTLYYGLDTTISVAVSLSYFLVDLAVMIHLDGIRNLYSLRRSRLMDYGHHVFGLYWGVVLFMKEATVCEHSFGNAYVWMQTNEVSTFFYNWFRLTDSTVAGALFASSFFLSRVLFNTIYIIPKVATKCKPLYVLGCMPYFVLQYVWFYMIARKILMAAPQQDQTGKGNTLIADGNRATTDSKKDS
;
A
#
# COMPACT_ATOMS: atom_id res chain seq x y z
N MET A 1 -8.37 47.34 0.56
CA MET A 1 -7.45 47.53 -0.58
C MET A 1 -8.00 46.70 -1.73
N ASN A 2 -8.47 47.37 -2.78
CA ASN A 2 -9.11 46.74 -3.94
C ASN A 2 -8.03 46.25 -4.90
N ASN A 3 -7.94 44.94 -5.12
CA ASN A 3 -7.13 44.38 -6.20
C ASN A 3 -7.90 44.50 -7.53
N PRO A 4 -7.24 44.91 -8.63
CA PRO A 4 -7.88 44.98 -9.93
C PRO A 4 -8.19 43.57 -10.44
N ILE A 5 -9.43 43.39 -10.89
CA ILE A 5 -9.90 42.17 -11.57
C ILE A 5 -9.18 42.11 -12.92
N MET A 6 -8.18 41.24 -13.00
CA MET A 6 -7.53 40.89 -14.26
C MET A 6 -8.46 39.94 -15.00
N THR A 7 -9.32 40.48 -15.87
CA THR A 7 -10.12 39.68 -16.79
C THR A 7 -9.19 39.14 -17.88
N SER A 8 -8.63 37.94 -17.67
CA SER A 8 -8.01 37.20 -18.77
C SER A 8 -9.10 36.78 -19.74
N VAL A 9 -8.99 37.29 -20.97
CA VAL A 9 -9.74 36.84 -22.13
C VAL A 9 -9.58 35.31 -22.23
N PRO A 10 -10.66 34.52 -22.25
CA PRO A 10 -10.54 33.09 -22.50
C PRO A 10 -10.05 32.92 -23.93
N THR A 11 -8.80 32.50 -24.10
CA THR A 11 -8.37 31.86 -25.33
C THR A 11 -9.26 30.65 -25.54
N GLU A 12 -10.00 30.61 -26.64
CA GLU A 12 -10.70 29.42 -27.14
C GLU A 12 -9.66 28.35 -27.52
N GLY A 13 -8.96 27.82 -26.52
CA GLY A 13 -8.25 26.57 -26.64
C GLY A 13 -9.30 25.47 -26.65
N VAL A 14 -9.27 24.63 -27.68
CA VAL A 14 -10.01 23.35 -27.69
C VAL A 14 -9.72 22.66 -26.36
N ALA A 15 -10.71 22.67 -25.46
CA ALA A 15 -10.55 22.08 -24.14
C ALA A 15 -10.16 20.62 -24.34
N THR A 16 -8.92 20.28 -24.00
CA THR A 16 -8.45 18.92 -24.16
C THR A 16 -9.32 18.03 -23.29
N PRO A 17 -9.85 16.90 -23.80
CA PRO A 17 -10.69 16.04 -22.98
C PRO A 17 -9.91 15.67 -21.72
N ARG A 18 -10.52 15.83 -20.54
CA ARG A 18 -9.89 15.54 -19.25
C ARG A 18 -9.28 14.13 -19.19
N PHE A 19 -9.89 13.19 -19.93
CA PHE A 19 -9.38 11.84 -20.14
C PHE A 19 -8.02 11.78 -20.86
N LEU A 20 -7.78 12.63 -21.87
CA LEU A 20 -6.49 12.68 -22.57
C LEU A 20 -5.38 13.18 -21.64
N GLY A 21 -5.69 14.16 -20.79
CA GLY A 21 -4.76 14.65 -19.77
C GLY A 21 -4.29 13.57 -18.82
N VAL A 22 -5.22 12.78 -18.26
CA VAL A 22 -4.84 11.65 -17.37
C VAL A 22 -4.14 10.53 -18.12
N ALA A 23 -4.52 10.23 -19.37
CA ALA A 23 -3.85 9.20 -20.16
C ALA A 23 -2.39 9.54 -20.44
N ILE A 24 -2.10 10.79 -20.81
CA ILE A 24 -0.72 11.28 -21.00
C ILE A 24 0.04 11.21 -19.67
N ALA A 25 -0.55 11.71 -18.58
CA ALA A 25 0.09 11.67 -17.27
C ALA A 25 0.38 10.24 -16.81
N VAL A 26 -0.54 9.29 -17.04
CA VAL A 26 -0.35 7.86 -16.75
C VAL A 26 0.79 7.29 -17.58
N ALA A 27 0.88 7.61 -18.88
CA ALA A 27 1.98 7.16 -19.73
C ALA A 27 3.34 7.70 -19.22
N CYS A 28 3.42 8.99 -18.92
CA CYS A 28 4.64 9.61 -18.38
C CYS A 28 5.06 8.98 -17.04
N TRP A 29 4.13 8.81 -16.10
CA TRP A 29 4.45 8.16 -14.82
C TRP A 29 4.78 6.68 -14.97
N SER A 30 4.18 5.98 -15.94
CA SER A 30 4.54 4.58 -16.22
C SER A 30 6.01 4.45 -16.63
N VAL A 31 6.53 5.39 -17.43
CA VAL A 31 7.97 5.45 -17.75
C VAL A 31 8.80 5.63 -16.48
N VAL A 32 8.39 6.52 -15.57
CA VAL A 32 9.09 6.73 -14.29
C VAL A 32 9.12 5.44 -13.45
N TRP A 33 7.99 4.75 -13.31
CA TRP A 33 7.93 3.49 -12.57
C TRP A 33 8.79 2.39 -13.18
N VAL A 34 8.79 2.27 -14.51
CA VAL A 34 9.66 1.34 -15.24
C VAL A 34 11.13 1.69 -15.05
N LEU A 35 11.50 2.97 -15.09
CA LEU A 35 12.88 3.39 -14.82
C LEU A 35 13.31 3.04 -13.40
N LEU A 36 12.45 3.28 -12.39
CA LEU A 36 12.71 2.90 -11.00
C LEU A 36 12.92 1.39 -10.84
N LEU A 37 12.13 0.57 -11.53
CA LEU A 37 12.31 -0.88 -11.54
C LEU A 37 13.66 -1.32 -12.10
N ASN A 38 14.20 -0.59 -13.08
CA ASN A 38 15.48 -0.92 -13.72
C ASN A 38 16.70 -0.39 -12.95
N ILE A 39 16.54 0.69 -12.18
CA ILE A 39 17.64 1.29 -11.38
C ILE A 39 17.92 0.45 -10.14
N VAL A 40 16.88 -0.12 -9.52
CA VAL A 40 17.04 -0.90 -8.29
C VAL A 40 17.49 -2.31 -8.64
N PRO A 41 18.72 -2.74 -8.27
CA PRO A 41 19.16 -4.09 -8.56
C PRO A 41 18.22 -5.10 -7.90
N ALA A 42 17.86 -6.15 -8.65
CA ALA A 42 16.85 -7.11 -8.25
C ALA A 42 17.19 -7.86 -6.94
N GLY A 43 18.45 -7.78 -6.48
CA GLY A 43 18.98 -8.50 -5.34
C GLY A 43 19.07 -10.00 -5.62
N SER A 44 19.62 -10.76 -4.68
CA SER A 44 19.84 -12.21 -4.82
C SER A 44 18.57 -13.04 -5.01
N ARG A 45 17.39 -12.48 -4.70
CA ARG A 45 16.08 -13.16 -4.81
C ARG A 45 15.12 -12.51 -5.81
N GLY A 46 15.55 -11.49 -6.54
CA GLY A 46 14.68 -10.79 -7.50
C GLY A 46 13.48 -10.06 -6.89
N ARG A 47 13.38 -9.93 -5.56
CA ARG A 47 12.21 -9.32 -4.88
C ARG A 47 12.42 -7.87 -4.49
N ASN A 48 13.68 -7.38 -4.53
CA ASN A 48 14.02 -6.09 -3.96
C ASN A 48 13.50 -4.93 -4.80
N HIS A 49 13.47 -5.07 -6.13
CA HIS A 49 12.96 -4.01 -7.01
C HIS A 49 11.45 -3.78 -6.86
N ILE A 50 10.65 -4.84 -6.68
CA ILE A 50 9.19 -4.73 -6.44
C ILE A 50 8.92 -4.07 -5.09
N ILE A 51 9.66 -4.48 -4.05
CA ILE A 51 9.53 -3.92 -2.70
C ILE A 51 9.85 -2.42 -2.74
N THR A 52 10.93 -2.01 -3.42
CA THR A 52 11.29 -0.60 -3.55
C THR A 52 10.28 0.18 -4.37
N LEU A 53 9.75 -0.39 -5.46
CA LEU A 53 8.69 0.26 -6.25
C LEU A 53 7.47 0.54 -5.39
N ASN A 54 7.01 -0.45 -4.63
CA ASN A 54 5.84 -0.37 -3.79
C ASN A 54 6.04 0.66 -2.65
N ALA A 55 7.22 0.68 -2.02
CA ALA A 55 7.58 1.70 -1.03
C ALA A 55 7.59 3.11 -1.62
N THR A 56 8.19 3.28 -2.81
CA THR A 56 8.27 4.57 -3.51
C THR A 56 6.87 5.05 -3.89
N HIS A 57 6.04 4.17 -4.44
CA HIS A 57 4.64 4.49 -4.70
C HIS A 57 3.94 4.97 -3.44
N GLY A 58 4.13 4.29 -2.31
CA GLY A 58 3.46 4.69 -1.06
C GLY A 58 3.80 6.11 -0.62
N VAL A 59 5.07 6.51 -0.75
CA VAL A 59 5.52 7.88 -0.46
C VAL A 59 4.96 8.89 -1.47
N VAL A 60 5.16 8.63 -2.76
CA VAL A 60 4.78 9.57 -3.84
C VAL A 60 3.26 9.76 -3.90
N SER A 61 2.48 8.69 -3.78
CA SER A 61 1.01 8.74 -3.78
C SER A 61 0.47 9.48 -2.55
N THR A 62 1.03 9.21 -1.36
CA THR A 62 0.62 9.92 -0.12
C THR A 62 0.90 11.42 -0.24
N ILE A 63 2.11 11.80 -0.64
CA ILE A 63 2.51 13.21 -0.75
C ILE A 63 1.67 13.92 -1.82
N SER A 64 1.61 13.38 -3.04
CA SER A 64 0.86 14.00 -4.13
C SER A 64 -0.61 14.19 -3.77
N SER A 65 -1.22 13.20 -3.11
CA SER A 65 -2.62 13.28 -2.69
C SER A 65 -2.84 14.29 -1.57
N ALA A 66 -1.96 14.31 -0.57
CA ALA A 66 -2.02 15.31 0.49
C ALA A 66 -1.91 16.74 -0.07
N PHE A 67 -0.99 16.98 -1.00
CA PHE A 67 -0.85 18.27 -1.68
C PHE A 67 -2.08 18.61 -2.52
N THR A 68 -2.61 17.66 -3.30
CA THR A 68 -3.84 17.86 -4.08
C THR A 68 -4.99 18.27 -3.19
N LEU A 69 -5.20 17.59 -2.06
CA LEU A 69 -6.31 17.86 -1.15
C LEU A 69 -6.12 19.17 -0.37
N TYR A 70 -4.90 19.42 0.14
CA TYR A 70 -4.62 20.59 0.97
C TYR A 70 -4.72 21.91 0.19
N TYR A 71 -4.20 21.93 -1.05
CA TYR A 71 -4.20 23.13 -1.90
C TYR A 71 -5.37 23.19 -2.89
N GLY A 72 -6.25 22.17 -2.91
CA GLY A 72 -7.38 22.11 -3.85
C GLY A 72 -6.93 22.03 -5.31
N LEU A 73 -5.86 21.28 -5.60
CA LEU A 73 -5.31 21.16 -6.95
C LEU A 73 -6.13 20.22 -7.81
N ASP A 74 -5.90 20.29 -9.12
CA ASP A 74 -6.41 19.29 -10.05
C ASP A 74 -5.91 17.88 -9.70
N THR A 75 -6.80 16.89 -9.82
CA THR A 75 -6.57 15.52 -9.39
C THR A 75 -5.85 14.66 -10.43
N THR A 76 -5.57 15.19 -11.62
CA THR A 76 -4.97 14.41 -12.73
C THR A 76 -3.63 13.81 -12.32
N ILE A 77 -2.77 14.58 -11.66
CA ILE A 77 -1.42 14.11 -11.29
C ILE A 77 -1.50 13.06 -10.16
N SER A 78 -2.22 13.33 -9.08
CA SER A 78 -2.36 12.38 -7.96
C SER A 78 -3.02 11.07 -8.41
N VAL A 79 -4.06 11.15 -9.24
CA VAL A 79 -4.68 9.95 -9.83
C VAL A 79 -3.70 9.21 -10.76
N ALA A 80 -3.00 9.92 -11.64
CA ALA A 80 -2.07 9.32 -12.60
C ALA A 80 -0.91 8.58 -11.91
N VAL A 81 -0.38 9.12 -10.82
CA VAL A 81 0.66 8.48 -9.99
C VAL A 81 0.27 7.05 -9.60
N SER A 82 -0.92 6.85 -9.02
CA SER A 82 -1.32 5.49 -8.61
C SER A 82 -1.87 4.65 -9.73
N LEU A 83 -2.58 5.22 -10.72
CA LEU A 83 -3.05 4.45 -11.87
C LEU A 83 -1.88 3.84 -12.64
N SER A 84 -0.85 4.63 -12.92
CA SER A 84 0.37 4.15 -13.59
C SER A 84 1.13 3.13 -12.74
N TYR A 85 1.24 3.33 -11.42
CA TYR A 85 1.84 2.35 -10.52
C TYR A 85 1.09 1.02 -10.57
N PHE A 86 -0.24 1.05 -10.37
CA PHE A 86 -1.03 -0.18 -10.37
C PHE A 86 -0.96 -0.89 -11.72
N LEU A 87 -0.86 -0.15 -12.83
CA LEU A 87 -0.72 -0.75 -14.15
C LEU A 87 0.65 -1.42 -14.34
N VAL A 88 1.73 -0.72 -14.00
CA VAL A 88 3.10 -1.22 -14.15
C VAL A 88 3.34 -2.41 -13.21
N ASP A 89 2.97 -2.29 -11.94
CA ASP A 89 3.17 -3.38 -10.98
C ASP A 89 2.29 -4.59 -11.34
N LEU A 90 1.03 -4.39 -11.76
CA LEU A 90 0.18 -5.49 -12.25
C LEU A 90 0.79 -6.21 -13.46
N ALA A 91 1.37 -5.47 -14.42
CA ALA A 91 2.05 -6.06 -15.57
C ALA A 91 3.26 -6.90 -15.14
N VAL A 92 4.06 -6.40 -14.20
CA VAL A 92 5.18 -7.13 -13.60
C VAL A 92 4.69 -8.38 -12.85
N MET A 93 3.60 -8.27 -12.09
CA MET A 93 3.00 -9.39 -11.37
C MET A 93 2.58 -10.51 -12.33
N ILE A 94 1.87 -10.17 -13.42
CA ILE A 94 1.44 -11.13 -14.44
C ILE A 94 2.65 -11.77 -15.13
N HIS A 95 3.67 -10.97 -15.46
CA HIS A 95 4.89 -11.46 -16.10
C HIS A 95 5.63 -12.48 -15.22
N LEU A 96 5.75 -12.21 -13.92
CA LEU A 96 6.49 -13.06 -12.98
C LEU A 96 5.71 -14.30 -12.55
N ASP A 97 4.40 -14.17 -12.31
CA ASP A 97 3.58 -15.29 -11.82
C ASP A 97 3.13 -16.22 -12.95
N GLY A 98 2.97 -15.67 -14.16
CA GLY A 98 2.42 -16.37 -15.32
C GLY A 98 0.90 -16.53 -15.25
N ILE A 99 0.20 -16.19 -16.34
CA ILE A 99 -1.27 -16.13 -16.38
C ILE A 99 -1.95 -17.47 -16.08
N ARG A 100 -1.27 -18.58 -16.39
CA ARG A 100 -1.79 -19.95 -16.19
C ARG A 100 -1.75 -20.37 -14.71
N ASN A 101 -0.93 -19.73 -13.90
CA ASN A 101 -0.71 -20.13 -12.50
C ASN A 101 -1.56 -19.32 -11.52
N LEU A 102 -2.36 -18.35 -11.99
CA LEU A 102 -3.09 -17.42 -11.14
C LEU A 102 -3.92 -18.12 -10.05
N TYR A 103 -4.61 -19.21 -10.39
CA TYR A 103 -5.43 -19.97 -9.43
C TYR A 103 -4.62 -20.77 -8.39
N SER A 104 -3.34 -21.01 -8.65
CA SER A 104 -2.43 -21.70 -7.72
C SER A 104 -1.71 -20.76 -6.75
N LEU A 105 -1.91 -19.44 -6.92
CA LEU A 105 -1.23 -18.44 -6.11
C LEU A 105 -1.73 -18.46 -4.67
N ARG A 106 -0.81 -18.16 -3.74
CA ARG A 106 -1.16 -17.97 -2.33
C ARG A 106 -2.20 -16.86 -2.18
N ARG A 107 -3.11 -16.99 -1.22
CA ARG A 107 -4.17 -16.01 -0.95
C ARG A 107 -3.64 -14.57 -0.82
N SER A 108 -2.50 -14.35 -0.16
CA SER A 108 -1.90 -13.02 -0.05
C SER A 108 -1.57 -12.40 -1.40
N ARG A 109 -1.09 -13.21 -2.35
CA ARG A 109 -0.77 -12.75 -3.71
C ARG A 109 -2.02 -12.47 -4.52
N LEU A 110 -3.07 -13.29 -4.39
CA LEU A 110 -4.37 -13.03 -4.99
C LEU A 110 -5.00 -11.71 -4.49
N MET A 111 -4.80 -11.38 -3.21
CA MET A 111 -5.22 -10.09 -2.67
C MET A 111 -4.46 -8.92 -3.29
N ASP A 112 -3.15 -9.06 -3.52
CA ASP A 112 -2.38 -8.03 -4.24
C ASP A 112 -3.00 -7.78 -5.64
N TYR A 113 -3.36 -8.84 -6.38
CA TYR A 113 -4.07 -8.71 -7.67
C TYR A 113 -5.40 -7.97 -7.52
N GLY A 114 -6.21 -8.38 -6.55
CA GLY A 114 -7.49 -7.71 -6.27
C GLY A 114 -7.30 -6.22 -5.96
N HIS A 115 -6.31 -5.87 -5.14
CA HIS A 115 -5.98 -4.50 -4.80
C HIS A 115 -5.63 -3.66 -6.04
N HIS A 116 -4.79 -4.19 -6.93
CA HIS A 116 -4.38 -3.49 -8.16
C HIS A 116 -5.56 -3.33 -9.13
N VAL A 117 -6.34 -4.38 -9.36
CA VAL A 117 -7.48 -4.35 -10.28
C VAL A 117 -8.56 -3.39 -9.76
N PHE A 118 -8.90 -3.47 -8.47
CA PHE A 118 -9.87 -2.54 -7.88
C PHE A 118 -9.34 -1.11 -7.83
N GLY A 119 -8.05 -0.91 -7.55
CA GLY A 119 -7.39 0.39 -7.59
C GLY A 119 -7.47 1.04 -8.97
N LEU A 120 -7.12 0.30 -10.03
CA LEU A 120 -7.24 0.75 -11.42
C LEU A 120 -8.68 1.10 -11.78
N TYR A 121 -9.61 0.17 -11.54
CA TYR A 121 -11.02 0.36 -11.88
C TYR A 121 -11.62 1.59 -11.20
N TRP A 122 -11.48 1.68 -9.87
CA TRP A 122 -12.06 2.78 -9.12
C TRP A 122 -11.34 4.11 -9.35
N GLY A 123 -10.03 4.10 -9.59
CA GLY A 123 -9.29 5.30 -9.96
C GLY A 123 -9.79 5.91 -11.27
N VAL A 124 -10.01 5.08 -12.30
CA VAL A 124 -10.58 5.54 -13.57
C VAL A 124 -12.02 6.03 -13.39
N VAL A 125 -12.87 5.24 -12.73
CA VAL A 125 -14.29 5.58 -12.54
C VAL A 125 -14.46 6.88 -11.76
N LEU A 126 -13.75 7.03 -10.63
CA LEU A 126 -13.87 8.21 -9.77
C LEU A 126 -13.24 9.45 -10.40
N PHE A 127 -12.20 9.31 -11.22
CA PHE A 127 -11.67 10.43 -12.00
C PHE A 127 -12.64 10.88 -13.10
N MET A 128 -13.14 9.94 -13.91
CA MET A 128 -14.05 10.26 -15.02
C MET A 128 -15.39 10.82 -14.56
N LYS A 129 -15.82 10.46 -13.35
CA LYS A 129 -17.10 10.87 -12.79
C LYS A 129 -16.97 11.87 -11.65
N GLU A 130 -15.77 12.39 -11.38
CA GLU A 130 -15.48 13.25 -10.22
C GLU A 130 -16.49 14.38 -10.05
N ALA A 131 -16.73 15.16 -11.11
CA ALA A 131 -17.64 16.30 -11.13
C ALA A 131 -19.11 15.94 -10.86
N THR A 132 -19.47 14.65 -10.92
CA THR A 132 -20.85 14.16 -10.82
C THR A 132 -21.09 13.20 -9.66
N VAL A 133 -20.02 12.79 -8.98
CA VAL A 133 -20.06 11.74 -7.94
C VAL A 133 -19.99 12.35 -6.56
N CYS A 134 -19.12 13.32 -6.35
CA CYS A 134 -18.91 13.97 -5.06
C CYS A 134 -19.11 15.48 -5.14
N GLU A 135 -19.48 16.12 -4.02
CA GLU A 135 -19.43 17.57 -3.87
C GLU A 135 -18.00 18.09 -4.13
N HIS A 136 -17.89 19.25 -4.77
CA HIS A 136 -16.59 19.88 -5.08
C HIS A 136 -15.73 20.13 -3.83
N SER A 137 -16.35 20.42 -2.68
CA SER A 137 -15.67 20.66 -1.40
C SER A 137 -15.00 19.40 -0.82
N PHE A 138 -15.47 18.22 -1.21
CA PHE A 138 -14.87 16.95 -0.82
C PHE A 138 -13.76 16.55 -1.79
N GLY A 139 -13.89 16.89 -3.07
CA GLY A 139 -12.96 16.47 -4.11
C GLY A 139 -13.08 14.98 -4.45
N ASN A 140 -12.03 14.39 -5.00
CA ASN A 140 -12.04 13.02 -5.47
C ASN A 140 -11.80 12.01 -4.33
N ALA A 141 -12.77 11.11 -4.10
CA ALA A 141 -12.66 10.06 -3.10
C ALA A 141 -11.44 9.14 -3.31
N TYR A 142 -11.00 8.95 -4.55
CA TYR A 142 -9.80 8.17 -4.84
C TYR A 142 -8.54 8.81 -4.27
N VAL A 143 -8.43 10.14 -4.37
CA VAL A 143 -7.30 10.91 -3.84
C VAL A 143 -7.25 10.82 -2.31
N TRP A 144 -8.40 10.83 -1.65
CA TRP A 144 -8.46 10.55 -0.22
C TRP A 144 -8.00 9.13 0.14
N MET A 145 -8.30 8.12 -0.68
CA MET A 145 -7.86 6.75 -0.39
C MET A 145 -6.33 6.59 -0.53
N GLN A 146 -5.70 7.39 -1.38
CA GLN A 146 -4.25 7.38 -1.62
C GLN A 146 -3.45 7.97 -0.44
N THR A 147 -4.04 8.83 0.41
CA THR A 147 -3.35 9.31 1.62
C THR A 147 -3.05 8.18 2.62
N ASN A 148 -3.68 7.03 2.45
CA ASN A 148 -3.54 5.90 3.36
C ASN A 148 -2.34 5.01 3.04
N GLU A 149 -1.59 5.31 1.98
CA GLU A 149 -0.41 4.56 1.55
C GLU A 149 0.82 4.74 2.47
N VAL A 150 0.71 5.55 3.53
CA VAL A 150 1.79 5.76 4.53
C VAL A 150 2.30 4.46 5.16
N SER A 151 1.43 3.47 5.36
CA SER A 151 1.81 2.17 5.95
C SER A 151 2.71 1.34 5.03
N THR A 152 2.70 1.62 3.73
CA THR A 152 3.42 0.87 2.70
C THR A 152 4.93 0.97 2.89
N PHE A 153 5.44 2.09 3.41
CA PHE A 153 6.85 2.22 3.76
C PHE A 153 7.27 1.19 4.83
N PHE A 154 6.54 1.13 5.95
CA PHE A 154 6.84 0.21 7.04
C PHE A 154 6.65 -1.26 6.64
N TYR A 155 5.66 -1.54 5.77
CA TYR A 155 5.47 -2.88 5.22
C TYR A 155 6.71 -3.38 4.47
N ASN A 156 7.27 -2.54 3.61
CA ASN A 156 8.44 -2.89 2.81
C ASN A 156 9.69 -2.99 3.69
N TRP A 157 9.84 -2.10 4.67
CA TRP A 157 10.91 -2.22 5.67
C TRP A 157 10.82 -3.55 6.44
N PHE A 158 9.62 -3.93 6.88
CA PHE A 158 9.39 -5.20 7.56
C PHE A 158 9.74 -6.39 6.66
N ARG A 159 9.35 -6.38 5.38
CA ARG A 159 9.67 -7.46 4.43
C ARG A 159 11.15 -7.60 4.11
N LEU A 160 11.92 -6.52 4.21
CA LEU A 160 13.36 -6.55 3.93
C LEU A 160 14.19 -6.98 5.12
N THR A 161 13.71 -6.69 6.35
CA THR A 161 14.52 -6.81 7.56
C THR A 161 13.97 -7.81 8.58
N ASP A 162 12.72 -8.24 8.43
CA ASP A 162 11.96 -9.01 9.42
C ASP A 162 11.97 -8.37 10.83
N SER A 163 12.23 -7.06 10.91
CA SER A 163 12.32 -6.31 12.16
C SER A 163 10.98 -6.25 12.88
N THR A 164 10.94 -6.66 14.15
CA THR A 164 9.75 -6.57 15.00
C THR A 164 9.24 -5.13 15.10
N VAL A 165 10.15 -4.14 15.18
CA VAL A 165 9.79 -2.71 15.22
C VAL A 165 9.11 -2.30 13.91
N ALA A 166 9.67 -2.67 12.77
CA ALA A 166 9.07 -2.38 11.46
C ALA A 166 7.70 -3.06 11.31
N GLY A 167 7.55 -4.29 11.80
CA GLY A 167 6.27 -5.02 11.82
C GLY A 167 5.22 -4.34 12.69
N ALA A 168 5.59 -3.87 13.90
CA ALA A 168 4.70 -3.13 14.79
C ALA A 168 4.28 -1.77 14.21
N LEU A 169 5.23 -1.03 13.63
CA LEU A 169 4.95 0.24 12.94
C LEU A 169 4.04 0.02 11.73
N PHE A 170 4.27 -1.04 10.94
CA PHE A 170 3.40 -1.42 9.84
C PHE A 170 1.98 -1.71 10.31
N ALA A 171 1.82 -2.60 11.29
CA ALA A 171 0.48 -2.95 11.80
C ALA A 171 -0.26 -1.74 12.36
N SER A 172 0.43 -0.90 13.13
CA SER A 172 -0.16 0.29 13.75
C SER A 172 -0.53 1.34 12.72
N SER A 173 0.37 1.66 11.79
CA SER A 173 0.09 2.62 10.70
C SER A 173 -1.00 2.12 9.77
N PHE A 174 -1.01 0.83 9.40
CA PHE A 174 -2.06 0.23 8.58
C PHE A 174 -3.42 0.30 9.28
N PHE A 175 -3.48 -0.03 10.57
CA PHE A 175 -4.71 0.10 11.34
C PHE A 175 -5.22 1.55 11.34
N LEU A 176 -4.36 2.51 11.66
CA LEU A 176 -4.76 3.91 11.76
C LEU A 176 -5.18 4.49 10.40
N SER A 177 -4.39 4.28 9.34
CA SER A 177 -4.64 4.91 8.03
C SER A 177 -5.66 4.15 7.18
N ARG A 178 -5.67 2.81 7.20
CA ARG A 178 -6.53 2.01 6.30
C ARG A 178 -7.78 1.49 6.97
N VAL A 179 -7.76 1.25 8.28
CA VAL A 179 -8.93 0.72 9.00
C VAL A 179 -9.67 1.88 9.66
N LEU A 180 -9.04 2.56 10.61
CA LEU A 180 -9.67 3.59 11.42
C LEU A 180 -10.08 4.80 10.59
N PHE A 181 -9.14 5.40 9.84
CA PHE A 181 -9.43 6.57 9.02
C PHE A 181 -10.46 6.28 7.92
N ASN A 182 -10.40 5.13 7.24
CA ASN A 182 -11.43 4.79 6.27
C ASN A 182 -12.81 4.59 6.90
N THR A 183 -12.88 3.88 8.03
CA THR A 183 -14.15 3.57 8.69
C THR A 183 -14.80 4.81 9.29
N ILE A 184 -14.02 5.64 9.98
CA ILE A 184 -14.54 6.76 10.78
C ILE A 184 -14.62 8.04 9.95
N TYR A 185 -13.74 8.24 8.99
CA TYR A 185 -13.66 9.49 8.23
C TYR A 185 -14.14 9.32 6.79
N ILE A 186 -13.50 8.45 5.99
CA ILE A 186 -13.78 8.37 4.55
C ILE A 186 -15.18 7.84 4.27
N ILE A 187 -15.56 6.68 4.81
CA ILE A 187 -16.87 6.07 4.51
C ILE A 187 -18.02 7.03 4.87
N PRO A 188 -18.07 7.65 6.07
CA PRO A 188 -19.11 8.62 6.41
C PRO A 188 -19.08 9.86 5.52
N LYS A 189 -17.89 10.39 5.19
CA LYS A 189 -17.78 11.55 4.30
C LYS A 189 -18.25 11.23 2.89
N VAL A 190 -17.84 10.12 2.31
CA VAL A 190 -18.30 9.71 0.96
C VAL A 190 -19.81 9.42 0.99
N ALA A 191 -20.34 8.82 2.06
CA ALA A 191 -21.79 8.59 2.19
C ALA A 191 -22.62 9.88 2.30
N THR A 192 -22.05 10.96 2.84
CA THR A 192 -22.75 12.25 3.01
C THR A 192 -22.47 13.24 1.89
N LYS A 193 -21.33 13.13 1.22
CA LYS A 193 -20.82 14.07 0.21
C LYS A 193 -20.77 13.51 -1.21
N CYS A 194 -21.03 12.21 -1.38
CA CYS A 194 -21.03 11.56 -2.68
C CYS A 194 -22.28 10.71 -2.87
N LYS A 195 -22.51 10.27 -4.11
CA LYS A 195 -23.61 9.36 -4.45
C LYS A 195 -23.45 8.00 -3.74
N PRO A 196 -24.44 7.51 -2.98
CA PRO A 196 -24.34 6.27 -2.19
C PRO A 196 -23.95 5.02 -3.00
N LEU A 197 -24.33 4.94 -4.28
CA LEU A 197 -23.97 3.83 -5.15
C LEU A 197 -22.45 3.66 -5.30
N TYR A 198 -21.68 4.76 -5.29
CA TYR A 198 -20.23 4.72 -5.40
C TYR A 198 -19.57 4.29 -4.08
N VAL A 199 -20.20 4.58 -2.94
CA VAL A 199 -19.79 4.03 -1.64
C VAL A 199 -19.92 2.50 -1.67
N LEU A 200 -21.10 1.99 -2.08
CA LEU A 200 -21.36 0.56 -2.19
C LEU A 200 -20.42 -0.12 -3.19
N GLY A 201 -20.17 0.54 -4.33
CA GLY A 201 -19.22 0.06 -5.33
C GLY A 201 -17.80 -0.08 -4.79
N CYS A 202 -17.32 0.88 -3.98
CA CYS A 202 -15.99 0.84 -3.39
C CYS A 202 -15.87 -0.16 -2.21
N MET A 203 -16.97 -0.73 -1.70
CA MET A 203 -16.94 -1.64 -0.55
C MET A 203 -15.98 -2.83 -0.69
N PRO A 204 -15.88 -3.53 -1.83
CA PRO A 204 -14.93 -4.62 -2.00
C PRO A 204 -13.47 -4.18 -1.74
N TYR A 205 -13.12 -2.95 -2.08
CA TYR A 205 -11.79 -2.41 -1.79
C TYR A 205 -11.56 -2.21 -0.30
N PHE A 206 -12.55 -1.66 0.44
CA PHE A 206 -12.46 -1.52 1.89
C PHE A 206 -12.44 -2.88 2.61
N VAL A 207 -13.26 -3.83 2.16
CA VAL A 207 -13.28 -5.20 2.68
C VAL A 207 -11.91 -5.87 2.52
N LEU A 208 -11.26 -5.66 1.37
CA LEU A 208 -9.91 -6.17 1.13
C LEU A 208 -8.92 -5.67 2.19
N GLN A 209 -8.99 -4.39 2.56
CA GLN A 209 -8.12 -3.81 3.60
C GLN A 209 -8.38 -4.44 4.98
N TYR A 210 -9.64 -4.70 5.35
CA TYR A 210 -9.96 -5.36 6.62
C TYR A 210 -9.47 -6.81 6.67
N VAL A 211 -9.64 -7.55 5.57
CA VAL A 211 -9.11 -8.93 5.47
C VAL A 211 -7.59 -8.93 5.57
N TRP A 212 -6.92 -7.96 4.94
CA TRP A 212 -5.47 -7.83 5.02
C TRP A 212 -5.02 -7.52 6.46
N PHE A 213 -5.68 -6.58 7.13
CA PHE A 213 -5.40 -6.29 8.53
C PHE A 213 -5.57 -7.52 9.42
N TYR A 214 -6.65 -8.27 9.25
CA TYR A 214 -6.86 -9.52 10.00
C TYR A 214 -5.71 -10.51 9.79
N MET A 215 -5.24 -10.68 8.55
CA MET A 215 -4.09 -11.54 8.26
C MET A 215 -2.79 -11.05 8.93
N ILE A 216 -2.56 -9.74 8.94
CA ILE A 216 -1.40 -9.12 9.60
C ILE A 216 -1.47 -9.34 11.10
N ALA A 217 -2.58 -9.00 11.73
CA ALA A 217 -2.80 -9.15 13.16
C ALA A 217 -2.63 -10.62 13.59
N ARG A 218 -3.23 -11.56 12.85
CA ARG A 218 -3.06 -12.99 13.10
C ARG A 218 -1.59 -13.42 13.02
N LYS A 219 -0.85 -12.97 12.00
CA LYS A 219 0.57 -13.31 11.86
C LYS A 219 1.41 -12.80 13.03
N ILE A 220 1.15 -11.58 13.51
CA ILE A 220 1.87 -10.98 14.63
C ILE A 220 1.54 -11.71 15.95
N LEU A 221 0.25 -11.97 16.21
CA LEU A 221 -0.19 -12.69 17.41
C LEU A 221 0.36 -14.12 17.47
N MET A 222 0.43 -14.82 16.34
CA MET A 222 0.99 -16.17 16.27
C MET A 222 2.54 -16.21 16.29
N ALA A 223 3.20 -15.08 16.04
CA ALA A 223 4.66 -14.96 16.11
C ALA A 223 5.16 -14.50 17.48
N ALA A 224 4.27 -14.15 18.42
CA ALA A 224 4.65 -13.86 19.79
C ALA A 224 5.23 -15.14 20.42
N PRO A 225 6.43 -15.09 21.03
CA PRO A 225 7.06 -16.27 21.58
C PRO A 225 6.17 -16.86 22.68
N GLN A 226 6.00 -18.18 22.68
CA GLN A 226 5.73 -18.94 23.89
C GLN A 226 6.93 -18.74 24.84
N GLN A 227 7.00 -17.60 25.51
CA GLN A 227 7.76 -17.48 26.74
C GLN A 227 6.90 -18.04 27.87
N ASP A 228 7.57 -18.81 28.74
CA ASP A 228 7.06 -19.54 29.91
C ASP A 228 6.37 -20.89 29.68
N GLN A 229 7.20 -21.95 29.55
CA GLN A 229 6.97 -23.19 30.31
C GLN A 229 8.18 -24.14 30.49
N THR A 230 9.43 -23.70 30.28
CA THR A 230 10.64 -24.52 30.55
C THR A 230 11.53 -24.00 31.69
N GLY A 231 10.99 -23.16 32.57
CA GLY A 231 11.74 -22.49 33.64
C GLY A 231 11.41 -22.88 35.09
N LYS A 232 10.69 -23.99 35.34
CA LYS A 232 10.45 -24.49 36.71
C LYS A 232 10.53 -26.02 36.75
N GLY A 233 11.69 -26.53 37.15
CA GLY A 233 11.93 -27.97 37.31
C GLY A 233 13.31 -28.30 37.87
N ASN A 234 13.59 -27.82 39.09
CA ASN A 234 14.50 -28.39 40.09
C ASN A 234 16.01 -28.45 39.81
N THR A 235 16.72 -27.47 40.37
CA THR A 235 18.04 -27.68 40.97
C THR A 235 17.83 -27.96 42.46
N LEU A 236 18.16 -29.15 42.96
CA LEU A 236 18.51 -29.41 44.36
C LEU A 236 19.43 -30.65 44.47
N ILE A 237 20.74 -30.35 44.58
CA ILE A 237 21.74 -30.85 45.55
C ILE A 237 22.11 -32.35 45.65
N ALA A 238 23.41 -32.59 45.38
CA ALA A 238 24.44 -33.49 45.99
C ALA A 238 24.12 -35.00 46.18
N ASP A 239 25.03 -35.96 46.15
CA ASP A 239 26.43 -36.02 46.60
C ASP A 239 27.04 -37.40 46.16
N GLY A 240 28.37 -37.49 46.11
CA GLY A 240 29.07 -38.71 46.53
C GLY A 240 29.60 -39.71 45.48
N ASN A 241 30.94 -39.82 45.47
CA ASN A 241 31.79 -41.01 45.22
C ASN A 241 32.07 -41.42 43.75
N ARG A 242 33.26 -41.88 43.35
CA ARG A 242 34.60 -42.04 43.96
C ARG A 242 35.53 -42.61 42.87
N ALA A 243 36.72 -42.00 42.73
CA ALA A 243 38.04 -42.56 42.41
C ALA A 243 38.38 -43.25 41.06
N THR A 244 39.54 -42.80 40.52
CA THR A 244 40.71 -43.54 39.94
C THR A 244 40.47 -44.38 38.67
N THR A 245 41.24 -44.35 37.58
CA THR A 245 42.70 -44.41 37.34
C THR A 245 42.94 -43.97 35.88
N ASP A 246 43.88 -43.07 35.57
CA ASP A 246 45.31 -43.32 35.25
C ASP A 246 45.61 -43.82 33.80
N SER A 247 46.50 -43.06 33.13
CA SER A 247 47.56 -43.49 32.19
C SER A 247 47.29 -44.00 30.75
N LYS A 248 47.86 -43.22 29.78
CA LYS A 248 48.61 -43.63 28.55
C LYS A 248 47.82 -44.33 27.42
N LYS A 249 48.16 -44.28 26.12
CA LYS A 249 49.36 -43.92 25.35
C LYS A 249 48.98 -43.82 23.86
N ASP A 250 49.74 -43.02 23.11
CA ASP A 250 50.19 -43.18 21.71
C ASP A 250 49.36 -44.02 20.72
N SER A 251 48.88 -43.38 19.66
CA SER A 251 49.26 -43.62 18.24
C SER A 251 48.59 -42.59 17.33
#